data_AF-A0A950P7N0-F1
#
_entry.id   AF-A0A950P7N0-F1
#
_cell.length_a   1.000
_cell.length_b   1.000
_cell.length_c   1.000
_cell.angle_alpha   90.00
_cell.angle_beta   90.00
_cell.angle_gamma   90.00
#
_symmetry.space_group_name_H-M   'P 1'
#
loop_
_entity.id
_entity.type
_entity.pdbx_description
1 polymer ?
#
loop_
_entity_poly.entity_id
_entity_poly.type
_entity_poly.pdbx_seq_one_letter_code
_entity_poly.pdbx_strand_id
1 'polypeptide(L)'
;MSVTQQPVSKPKTAEMHPGPGFRVRRWIERPQEDVMPRLARFETPTISDLMNRLYTMSPLIRNVTDPSLRIIGPACTVKVYPGDNLMVHKSLDIAQPGDVVVIDAANSGNTAVLGDLVSTKARHRGIAGFV
;
A
#
# COMPACT_ATOMS: atom_id res chain seq x y z
N MET A 1 -1.88 1.05 -42.76
CA MET A 1 -0.66 0.48 -42.15
C MET A 1 -1.03 -0.91 -41.65
N SER A 2 -0.48 -1.95 -42.29
CA SER A 2 -0.87 -3.35 -42.05
C SER A 2 -0.22 -3.87 -40.77
N VAL A 3 -1.02 -4.28 -39.79
CA VAL A 3 -0.52 -4.96 -38.60
C VAL A 3 -0.28 -6.42 -39.00
N THR A 4 0.99 -6.77 -39.21
CA THR A 4 1.41 -8.14 -39.50
C THR A 4 1.09 -9.01 -38.28
N GLN A 5 0.06 -9.84 -38.35
CA GLN A 5 -0.22 -10.83 -37.31
C GLN A 5 0.89 -11.88 -37.33
N GLN A 6 1.68 -11.96 -36.26
CA GLN A 6 2.59 -13.08 -36.05
C GLN A 6 1.76 -14.38 -35.87
N PRO A 7 2.17 -15.49 -36.50
CA PRO A 7 1.49 -16.77 -36.33
C PRO A 7 1.58 -17.22 -34.86
N VAL A 8 0.44 -17.54 -34.27
CA VAL A 8 0.36 -18.02 -32.87
C VAL A 8 1.00 -19.40 -32.80
N SER A 9 2.18 -19.50 -32.17
CA SER A 9 2.88 -20.76 -31.89
C SER A 9 2.83 -21.11 -30.41
N LYS A 10 3.09 -22.39 -30.08
CA LYS A 10 3.21 -22.84 -28.68
C LYS A 10 4.27 -22.01 -27.94
N PRO A 11 3.99 -21.46 -26.75
CA PRO A 11 4.97 -20.69 -25.98
C PRO A 11 6.21 -21.54 -25.68
N LYS A 12 7.41 -20.97 -25.84
CA LYS A 12 8.66 -21.64 -25.44
C LYS A 12 9.05 -21.18 -24.05
N THR A 13 9.35 -22.12 -23.17
CA THR A 13 9.78 -21.83 -21.79
C THR A 13 11.10 -21.06 -21.70
N ALA A 14 11.94 -21.15 -22.73
CA ALA A 14 13.20 -20.40 -22.82
C ALA A 14 13.02 -18.95 -23.30
N GLU A 15 11.84 -18.58 -23.81
CA GLU A 15 11.56 -17.20 -24.20
C GLU A 15 11.27 -16.37 -22.95
N MET A 16 12.16 -15.41 -22.65
CA MET A 16 11.94 -14.48 -21.57
C MET A 16 10.93 -13.41 -21.99
N HIS A 17 9.76 -13.42 -21.36
CA HIS A 17 8.81 -12.33 -21.44
C HIS A 17 9.08 -11.38 -20.27
N PRO A 18 9.61 -10.16 -20.51
CA PRO A 18 9.83 -9.22 -19.43
C PRO A 18 8.50 -8.94 -18.73
N GLY A 19 8.49 -9.11 -17.41
CA GLY A 19 7.33 -8.76 -16.59
C GLY A 19 7.03 -7.26 -16.67
N PRO A 20 5.92 -6.81 -16.07
CA PRO A 20 5.48 -5.41 -16.11
C PRO A 20 6.46 -4.41 -15.46
N GLY A 21 7.51 -4.89 -14.78
CA GLY A 21 8.50 -4.09 -14.08
C GLY A 21 7.91 -3.26 -12.94
N PHE A 22 8.63 -2.23 -12.51
CA PHE A 22 8.12 -1.28 -11.53
C PHE A 22 7.03 -0.40 -12.14
N ARG A 23 5.89 -0.29 -11.44
CA ARG A 23 4.73 0.51 -11.87
C ARG A 23 4.39 1.53 -10.80
N VAL A 24 4.40 2.80 -11.18
CA VAL A 24 4.14 3.92 -10.27
C VAL A 24 2.90 4.67 -10.74
N ARG A 25 1.83 4.64 -9.94
CA ARG A 25 0.68 5.53 -10.11
C ARG A 25 0.96 6.79 -9.30
N ARG A 26 1.09 7.93 -9.99
CA ARG A 26 1.42 9.22 -9.36
C ARG A 26 0.21 9.93 -8.76
N TRP A 27 -0.99 9.50 -9.16
CA TRP A 27 -2.25 10.07 -8.72
C TRP A 27 -3.03 9.02 -7.92
N ILE A 28 -3.53 9.44 -6.77
CA ILE A 28 -4.39 8.67 -5.87
C ILE A 28 -5.64 9.50 -5.69
N GLU A 29 -6.80 8.90 -5.96
CA GLU A 29 -8.09 9.52 -5.67
C GLU A 29 -8.27 9.56 -4.15
N ARG A 30 -8.45 10.77 -3.60
CA ARG A 30 -8.65 10.98 -2.16
C ARG A 30 -10.11 11.34 -1.91
N PRO A 31 -10.72 10.83 -0.82
CA PRO A 31 -12.06 11.25 -0.41
C PRO A 31 -12.14 12.75 -0.14
N GLN A 32 -13.36 13.26 -0.01
CA GLN A 32 -13.60 14.63 0.47
C GLN A 32 -12.95 14.84 1.84
N GLU A 33 -12.47 16.06 2.08
CA GLU A 33 -11.65 16.39 3.27
C GLU A 33 -12.38 16.14 4.60
N ASP A 34 -13.71 16.21 4.64
CA ASP A 34 -14.51 16.00 5.85
C ASP A 34 -14.66 14.52 6.24
N VAL A 35 -14.40 13.59 5.31
CA VAL A 35 -14.65 12.16 5.52
C VAL A 35 -13.74 11.60 6.61
N MET A 36 -12.44 11.90 6.57
CA MET A 36 -11.48 11.36 7.55
C MET A 36 -11.76 11.88 8.97
N PRO A 37 -11.94 13.19 9.22
CA PRO A 37 -12.29 13.71 10.55
C PRO A 37 -13.60 13.14 11.11
N ARG A 38 -14.58 12.82 10.25
CA ARG A 38 -15.85 12.22 10.67
C ARG A 38 -15.69 10.74 11.03
N LEU A 39 -14.97 9.98 10.20
CA LEU A 39 -14.68 8.57 10.48
C LEU A 39 -13.82 8.38 11.74
N ALA A 40 -12.91 9.31 12.03
CA ALA A 40 -12.03 9.26 13.20
C ALA A 40 -12.80 9.20 14.54
N ARG A 41 -14.05 9.67 14.57
CA ARG A 41 -14.92 9.68 15.76
C ARG A 41 -15.47 8.31 16.15
N PHE A 42 -15.33 7.32 15.29
CA PHE A 42 -15.85 5.97 15.51
C PHE A 42 -14.72 4.97 15.72
N GLU A 43 -15.04 3.91 16.43
CA GLU A 43 -14.12 2.78 16.65
C GLU A 43 -14.07 1.89 15.41
N THR A 44 -12.88 1.37 15.10
CA THR A 44 -12.65 0.42 14.00
C THR A 44 -13.63 -0.77 13.99
N PRO A 45 -13.93 -1.46 15.12
CA PRO A 45 -14.92 -2.54 15.12
C PRO A 45 -16.32 -2.08 14.70
N THR A 46 -16.77 -0.90 15.13
CA THR A 46 -18.07 -0.35 14.74
C THR A 46 -18.15 -0.10 13.23
N ILE A 47 -17.09 0.46 12.65
CA ILE A 47 -17.00 0.65 11.19
C ILE A 47 -17.04 -0.71 10.47
N SER A 48 -16.27 -1.69 10.95
CA SER A 48 -16.25 -3.06 10.42
C SER A 48 -17.64 -3.70 10.41
N ASP A 49 -18.37 -3.62 11.53
CA ASP A 49 -19.70 -4.22 11.67
C ASP A 49 -20.71 -3.57 10.70
N LEU A 50 -20.68 -2.24 10.56
CA LEU A 50 -21.52 -1.51 9.60
C LEU A 50 -21.19 -1.86 8.13
N MET A 51 -19.97 -2.29 7.87
CA MET A 51 -19.51 -2.77 6.56
C MET A 51 -19.69 -4.29 6.37
N ASN A 52 -20.56 -4.93 7.16
CA ASN A 52 -20.81 -6.37 7.15
C ASN A 52 -19.56 -7.23 7.41
N ARG A 53 -18.52 -6.65 8.03
CA ARG A 53 -17.21 -7.29 8.29
C ARG A 53 -16.47 -7.77 7.04
N LEU A 54 -16.80 -7.22 5.86
CA LEU A 54 -16.23 -7.66 4.57
C LEU A 54 -14.86 -7.05 4.24
N TYR A 55 -14.52 -5.91 4.84
CA TYR A 55 -13.33 -5.12 4.47
C TYR A 55 -12.33 -4.94 5.62
N THR A 56 -12.39 -5.84 6.59
CA THR A 56 -11.51 -5.81 7.77
C THR A 56 -10.25 -6.60 7.47
N MET A 57 -9.10 -6.03 7.85
CA MET A 57 -7.80 -6.67 7.66
C MET A 57 -7.62 -7.93 8.51
N SER A 58 -6.69 -8.79 8.09
CA SER A 58 -6.32 -9.99 8.83
C SER A 58 -5.90 -9.67 10.27
N PRO A 59 -6.33 -10.45 11.28
CA PRO A 59 -5.91 -10.25 12.67
C PRO A 59 -4.41 -10.50 12.90
N LEU A 60 -3.69 -11.03 11.89
CA LEU A 60 -2.24 -11.15 11.90
C LEU A 60 -1.52 -9.79 11.78
N ILE A 61 -2.20 -8.75 11.28
CA ILE A 61 -1.67 -7.39 11.26
C ILE A 61 -1.88 -6.78 12.65
N ARG A 62 -0.79 -6.39 13.31
CA ARG A 62 -0.79 -5.91 14.70
C ARG A 62 -0.12 -4.55 14.78
N ASN A 63 -0.63 -3.69 15.66
CA ASN A 63 0.09 -2.47 16.03
C ASN A 63 1.39 -2.87 16.75
N VAL A 64 2.52 -2.43 16.22
CA VAL A 64 3.88 -2.66 16.77
C VAL A 64 4.46 -1.42 17.46
N THR A 65 3.66 -0.36 17.57
CA THR A 65 3.98 0.91 18.21
C THR A 65 3.13 1.10 19.47
N ASP A 66 2.95 2.35 19.92
CA ASP A 66 2.10 2.67 21.06
C ASP A 66 0.63 2.25 20.79
N PRO A 67 0.03 1.39 21.63
CA PRO A 67 -1.35 0.93 21.47
C PRO A 67 -2.42 2.04 21.55
N SER A 68 -2.08 3.20 22.14
CA SER A 68 -2.97 4.35 22.21
C SER A 68 -3.03 5.16 20.91
N LEU A 69 -2.06 4.97 20.02
CA LEU A 69 -2.02 5.67 18.73
C LEU A 69 -3.00 5.04 17.75
N ARG A 70 -3.74 5.92 17.07
CA ARG A 70 -4.64 5.59 15.98
C ARG A 70 -4.19 6.32 14.71
N ILE A 71 -4.29 5.64 13.58
CA ILE A 71 -4.04 6.22 12.26
C ILE A 71 -5.33 6.19 11.44
N ILE A 72 -5.52 7.22 10.62
CA ILE A 72 -6.62 7.32 9.67
C ILE A 72 -6.18 8.17 8.49
N GLY A 73 -6.55 7.77 7.28
CA GLY A 73 -6.20 8.52 6.08
C GLY A 73 -6.50 7.76 4.79
N PRO A 74 -6.42 8.45 3.63
CA PRO A 74 -6.48 7.80 2.33
C PRO A 74 -5.33 6.80 2.16
N ALA A 75 -5.59 5.67 1.50
CA ALA A 75 -4.59 4.62 1.32
C ALA A 75 -3.63 4.94 0.14
N CYS A 76 -2.35 5.06 0.43
CA CYS A 76 -1.26 5.01 -0.55
C CYS A 76 -0.70 3.59 -0.62
N THR A 77 -1.18 2.80 -1.58
CA THR A 77 -0.84 1.37 -1.66
C THR A 77 0.52 1.11 -2.30
N VAL A 78 1.26 0.16 -1.74
CA VAL A 78 2.55 -0.30 -2.25
C VAL A 78 2.51 -1.83 -2.33
N LYS A 79 3.06 -2.40 -3.41
CA LYS A 79 3.27 -3.84 -3.54
C LYS A 79 4.76 -4.09 -3.79
N VAL A 80 5.36 -4.95 -2.99
CA VAL A 80 6.78 -5.32 -3.10
C VAL A 80 6.96 -6.83 -3.06
N TYR A 81 8.07 -7.30 -3.64
CA TYR A 81 8.53 -8.66 -3.45
C TYR A 81 9.19 -8.79 -2.06
N PRO A 82 9.13 -9.96 -1.39
CA PRO A 82 9.85 -10.18 -0.14
C PRO A 82 11.35 -9.81 -0.24
N GLY A 83 11.83 -8.94 0.66
CA GLY A 83 13.21 -8.43 0.65
C GLY A 83 13.46 -7.20 -0.22
N ASP A 84 12.45 -6.67 -0.93
CA ASP A 84 12.52 -5.40 -1.66
C ASP A 84 11.82 -4.28 -0.85
N ASN A 85 12.43 -3.10 -0.78
CA ASN A 85 11.84 -1.90 -0.18
C ASN A 85 11.90 -0.66 -1.09
N LEU A 86 12.30 -0.80 -2.36
CA LEU A 86 12.51 0.32 -3.27
C LEU A 86 11.21 1.11 -3.49
N MET A 87 10.09 0.40 -3.69
CA MET A 87 8.78 1.05 -3.87
C MET A 87 8.22 1.62 -2.57
N VAL A 88 8.70 1.17 -1.40
CA VAL A 88 8.38 1.79 -0.10
C VAL A 88 9.06 3.15 0.00
N HIS A 89 10.33 3.27 -0.40
CA HIS A 89 10.99 4.57 -0.49
C HIS A 89 10.29 5.49 -1.50
N LYS A 90 9.85 4.93 -2.63
CA LYS A 90 9.17 5.70 -3.66
C LYS A 90 7.81 6.23 -3.22
N SER A 91 7.07 5.49 -2.40
CA SER A 91 5.76 5.90 -1.91
C SER A 91 5.82 7.19 -1.10
N LEU A 92 6.94 7.45 -0.39
CA LEU A 92 7.13 8.69 0.36
C LEU A 92 7.13 9.95 -0.52
N ASP A 93 7.45 9.82 -1.80
CA ASP A 93 7.39 10.93 -2.78
C ASP A 93 6.00 11.12 -3.41
N ILE A 94 5.09 10.18 -3.18
CA ILE A 94 3.75 10.16 -3.79
C ILE A 94 2.68 10.45 -2.73
N ALA A 95 2.88 9.93 -1.52
CA ALA A 95 2.02 10.16 -0.38
C ALA A 95 1.98 11.65 -0.03
N GLN A 96 0.77 12.12 0.28
CA GLN A 96 0.50 13.47 0.77
C GLN A 96 0.37 13.45 2.29
N PRO A 97 0.51 14.61 2.96
CA PRO A 97 0.21 14.73 4.38
C PRO A 97 -1.18 14.16 4.71
N GLY A 98 -1.27 13.31 5.73
CA GLY A 98 -2.49 12.61 6.14
C GLY A 98 -2.74 11.27 5.45
N ASP A 99 -2.00 10.89 4.40
CA ASP A 99 -2.13 9.55 3.80
C ASP A 99 -1.59 8.45 4.74
N VAL A 100 -2.16 7.26 4.62
CA VAL A 100 -1.65 6.03 5.23
C VAL A 100 -1.01 5.17 4.14
N VAL A 101 0.26 4.81 4.29
CA VAL A 101 0.95 3.92 3.34
C VAL A 101 0.63 2.48 3.69
N VAL A 102 0.00 1.74 2.78
CA VAL A 102 -0.39 0.34 2.98
C VAL A 102 0.47 -0.56 2.12
N ILE A 103 1.27 -1.44 2.72
CA ILE A 103 2.30 -2.22 2.03
C ILE A 103 1.91 -3.71 1.97
N ASP A 104 1.65 -4.22 0.77
CA ASP A 104 1.60 -5.65 0.49
C ASP A 104 3.01 -6.19 0.24
N ALA A 105 3.55 -6.88 1.24
CA ALA A 105 4.85 -7.58 1.19
C ALA A 105 4.71 -9.08 0.91
N ALA A 106 3.66 -9.50 0.18
CA ALA A 106 3.38 -10.88 -0.20
C ALA A 106 3.33 -11.86 0.98
N ASN A 107 2.83 -11.40 2.14
CA ASN A 107 2.73 -12.18 3.38
C ASN A 107 4.07 -12.76 3.88
N SER A 108 5.21 -12.16 3.51
CA SER A 108 6.52 -12.59 4.00
C SER A 108 6.81 -12.04 5.40
N GLY A 109 7.02 -12.93 6.37
CA GLY A 109 7.52 -12.60 7.70
C GLY A 109 9.05 -12.59 7.84
N ASN A 110 9.79 -12.92 6.78
CA ASN A 110 11.23 -13.16 6.86
C ASN A 110 12.08 -11.88 6.76
N THR A 111 11.49 -10.78 6.29
CA THR A 111 12.20 -9.52 6.02
C THR A 111 11.33 -8.33 6.37
N ALA A 112 11.93 -7.31 6.96
CA ALA A 112 11.28 -6.03 7.18
C ALA A 112 11.38 -5.16 5.93
N VAL A 113 10.26 -4.56 5.51
CA VAL A 113 10.18 -3.66 4.34
C VAL A 113 10.30 -2.17 4.71
N LEU A 114 10.27 -1.86 6.01
CA LEU A 114 10.53 -0.53 6.54
C LEU A 114 11.24 -0.58 7.90
N GLY A 115 11.79 0.56 8.31
CA GLY A 115 12.47 0.74 9.59
C GLY A 115 12.62 2.22 9.90
N ASP A 116 13.49 2.55 10.85
CA ASP A 116 13.62 3.90 11.43
C ASP A 116 13.78 5.03 10.40
N LEU A 117 14.69 4.87 9.42
CA LEU A 117 14.93 5.90 8.41
C LEU A 117 13.68 6.24 7.57
N VAL A 118 12.93 5.21 7.15
CA VAL A 118 11.69 5.37 6.37
C VAL A 118 10.62 6.03 7.22
N SER A 119 10.43 5.55 8.45
CA SER A 119 9.45 6.08 9.39
C SER A 119 9.73 7.54 9.76
N THR A 120 10.99 7.90 9.99
CA THR A 120 11.41 9.27 10.29
C THR A 120 11.16 10.21 9.11
N LYS A 121 11.52 9.79 7.88
CA LYS A 121 11.23 10.58 6.67
C LYS A 121 9.72 10.75 6.47
N ALA A 122 8.93 9.72 6.73
CA ALA A 122 7.47 9.77 6.62
C ALA A 122 6.85 10.75 7.61
N ARG A 123 7.31 10.73 8.87
CA ARG A 123 6.90 11.69 9.90
C ARG A 123 7.17 13.12 9.48
N HIS A 124 8.36 13.41 8.94
CA HIS A 124 8.69 14.75 8.43
C HIS A 124 7.81 15.20 7.26
N ARG A 125 7.24 14.26 6.49
CA ARG A 125 6.32 14.53 5.37
C ARG A 125 4.85 14.59 5.79
N GLY A 126 4.54 14.38 7.07
CA GLY A 126 3.16 14.38 7.58
C GLY A 126 2.35 13.15 7.17
N ILE A 127 3.01 12.05 6.77
CA ILE A 127 2.32 10.78 6.51
C ILE A 127 1.76 10.25 7.83
N ALA A 128 0.49 9.84 7.83
CA ALA A 128 -0.24 9.47 9.05
C ALA A 128 0.25 8.15 9.66
N GLY A 129 0.75 7.23 8.84
CA GLY A 129 1.32 5.97 9.32
C GLY A 129 1.53 4.93 8.23
N PHE A 130 1.87 3.73 8.67
CA PHE A 130 2.08 2.56 7.82
C PHE A 130 1.19 1.40 8.29
N VAL A 131 0.75 0.60 7.32
CA VAL A 131 0.10 -0.70 7.52
C VAL A 131 0.82 -1.75 6.69
#